data_AF-A0A5C6X5R6-F1
#
_entry.id   AF-A0A5C6X5R6-F1
#
_cell.length_a   1.000
_cell.length_b   1.000
_cell.length_c   1.000
_cell.angle_alpha   90.00
_cell.angle_beta   90.00
_cell.angle_gamma   90.00
#
_symmetry.space_group_name_H-M   'P 1'
#
loop_
_entity.id
_entity.type
_entity.pdbx_description
1 polymer ?
#
loop_
_entity_poly.entity_id
_entity_poly.type
_entity_poly.pdbx_seq_one_letter_code
_entity_poly.pdbx_strand_id
1 'polypeptide(L)'
;MSGWKENIRVGDLADAQKLEARCRRCGHTHYLTRAVICVSPERDFLTIAELEQETPCKARGCRGRVRLSLVRQDDLSGFVGGLA
;
A
#
# COMPACT_ATOMS: atom_id res chain seq x y z
N MET A 1 -19.04 5.85 -0.26
CA MET A 1 -18.10 6.99 -0.11
C MET A 1 -16.97 6.74 -1.08
N SER A 2 -17.13 7.15 -2.34
CA SER A 2 -16.28 6.76 -3.46
C SER A 2 -14.89 7.38 -3.33
N GLY A 3 -13.97 6.64 -2.70
CA GLY A 3 -12.57 7.04 -2.63
C GLY A 3 -11.87 6.69 -3.94
N TRP A 4 -10.86 7.47 -4.34
CA TRP A 4 -10.00 7.15 -5.49
C TRP A 4 -9.43 5.72 -5.44
N LYS A 5 -9.35 5.11 -4.25
CA LYS A 5 -8.89 3.74 -4.00
C LYS A 5 -9.77 2.65 -4.63
N GLU A 6 -11.06 2.92 -4.78
CA GLU A 6 -12.02 1.98 -5.38
C GLU A 6 -12.09 2.16 -6.90
N ASN A 7 -11.64 3.31 -7.41
CA ASN A 7 -11.66 3.65 -8.83
C ASN A 7 -10.35 3.23 -9.54
N ILE A 8 -9.24 3.18 -8.81
CA ILE A 8 -7.93 2.78 -9.34
C ILE A 8 -7.72 1.28 -9.09
N ARG A 9 -7.32 0.57 -10.14
CA ARG A 9 -6.91 -0.84 -10.08
C ARG A 9 -5.40 -0.95 -9.96
N VAL A 10 -4.93 -2.07 -9.40
CA VAL A 10 -3.50 -2.34 -9.29
C VAL A 10 -2.84 -2.42 -10.68
N GLY A 11 -3.52 -3.01 -11.67
CA GLY A 11 -3.02 -3.09 -13.04
C GLY A 11 -2.87 -1.76 -13.76
N ASP A 12 -3.59 -0.73 -13.32
CA ASP A 12 -3.53 0.63 -13.87
C ASP A 12 -2.34 1.44 -13.28
N LEU A 13 -1.70 0.92 -12.23
CA LEU A 13 -0.52 1.55 -11.65
C LEU A 13 0.67 1.43 -12.62
N ALA A 14 1.36 2.55 -12.85
CA ALA A 14 2.63 2.51 -13.53
C ALA A 14 3.66 1.72 -12.70
N ASP A 15 4.62 1.06 -13.33
CA ASP A 15 5.66 0.29 -12.64
C ASP A 15 6.53 1.15 -11.69
N ALA A 16 6.66 2.45 -11.98
CA ALA A 16 7.32 3.42 -11.11
C ALA A 16 6.47 3.84 -9.89
N GLN A 17 5.18 3.55 -9.90
CA GLN A 17 4.23 3.99 -8.90
C GLN A 17 4.30 3.08 -7.67
N LYS A 18 4.60 3.69 -6.51
CA LYS A 18 4.75 2.99 -5.24
C LYS A 18 3.54 3.25 -4.37
N LEU A 19 3.04 2.19 -3.75
CA LEU A 19 2.03 2.28 -2.70
C LEU A 19 2.73 2.18 -1.35
N GLU A 20 2.51 3.16 -0.49
CA GLU A 20 2.94 3.11 0.88
C GLU A 20 1.89 2.40 1.73
N ALA A 21 2.27 1.31 2.37
CA ALA A 21 1.46 0.53 3.27
C ALA A 21 1.90 0.77 4.73
N ARG A 22 1.13 1.58 5.45
CA ARG A 22 1.39 1.93 6.84
C ARG A 22 0.45 1.19 7.78
N CYS A 23 1.01 0.38 8.68
CA CYS A 23 0.20 -0.32 9.69
C CYS A 23 -0.37 0.66 10.72
N ARG A 24 -1.68 0.59 10.97
CA ARG A 24 -2.33 1.39 12.02
C ARG A 24 -2.07 0.89 13.44
N ARG A 25 -1.54 -0.33 13.59
CA ARG A 25 -1.34 -0.98 14.89
C ARG A 25 0.08 -0.84 15.42
N CYS A 26 1.09 -1.13 14.59
CA CYS A 26 2.50 -1.05 14.97
C CYS A 26 3.25 0.15 14.37
N GLY A 27 2.62 0.91 13.46
CA GLY A 27 3.27 2.01 12.77
C GLY A 27 4.28 1.60 11.70
N HIS A 28 4.48 0.31 11.44
CA HIS A 28 5.39 -0.17 10.41
C HIS A 28 4.91 0.24 9.02
N THR A 29 5.76 0.97 8.31
CA THR A 29 5.54 1.42 6.94
C THR A 29 6.40 0.59 6.00
N HIS A 30 5.80 0.07 4.94
CA HIS A 30 6.50 -0.63 3.88
C HIS A 30 5.95 -0.21 2.52
N TYR A 31 6.76 -0.36 1.47
CA TYR A 31 6.36 0.01 0.12
C TYR A 31 5.98 -1.24 -0.68
N LEU A 32 4.87 -1.14 -1.40
CA LEU A 32 4.38 -2.12 -2.33
C LEU A 32 4.49 -1.54 -3.74
N THR A 33 5.10 -2.29 -4.63
CA THR A 33 5.16 -1.98 -6.06
C THR A 33 4.26 -2.92 -6.83
N ARG A 34 3.94 -2.56 -8.08
CA ARG A 34 3.23 -3.46 -9.00
C ARG A 34 3.90 -4.84 -9.07
N ALA A 35 5.22 -4.91 -9.14
CA ALA A 35 5.96 -6.17 -9.14
C ALA A 35 5.72 -7.03 -7.87
N VAL A 36 5.51 -6.41 -6.71
CA VAL A 36 5.26 -7.12 -5.45
C VAL A 36 3.80 -7.54 -5.31
N ILE A 37 2.87 -6.79 -5.91
CA ILE A 37 1.42 -7.05 -5.80
C ILE A 37 0.96 -8.00 -6.91
N CYS A 38 1.43 -7.77 -8.13
CA CYS A 38 1.09 -8.52 -9.35
C CYS A 38 1.96 -9.78 -9.49
N VAL A 39 2.18 -10.49 -8.37
CA VAL A 39 2.77 -11.85 -8.35
C VAL A 39 1.82 -12.89 -8.92
N SER A 40 0.53 -12.55 -9.04
CA SER A 40 -0.49 -13.39 -9.65
C SER A 40 -1.38 -12.53 -10.54
N PRO A 41 -1.77 -13.00 -11.74
CA PRO A 41 -2.56 -12.21 -12.69
C PRO A 41 -3.95 -11.83 -12.15
N GLU A 42 -4.49 -12.61 -11.21
CA GLU A 42 -5.76 -12.33 -10.53
C GLU A 42 -5.70 -11.03 -9.70
N ARG A 43 -4.50 -10.66 -9.20
CA ARG A 43 -4.30 -9.46 -8.37
C ARG A 43 -4.22 -8.17 -9.18
N ASP A 44 -4.07 -8.25 -10.51
CA ASP A 44 -4.06 -7.09 -11.40
C ASP A 44 -5.42 -6.39 -11.45
N PHE A 45 -6.50 -7.18 -11.33
CA PHE A 45 -7.89 -6.71 -11.35
C PHE A 45 -8.35 -6.13 -10.02
N LEU A 46 -7.60 -6.35 -8.93
CA LEU A 46 -7.96 -5.85 -7.61
C LEU A 46 -7.88 -4.32 -7.56
N THR A 47 -8.82 -3.73 -6.83
CA THR A 47 -8.77 -2.30 -6.51
C THR A 47 -7.78 -2.04 -5.37
N ILE A 48 -7.30 -0.80 -5.24
CA ILE A 48 -6.43 -0.40 -4.12
C ILE A 48 -7.15 -0.57 -2.77
N ALA A 49 -8.48 -0.40 -2.76
CA ALA A 49 -9.29 -0.60 -1.56
C ALA A 49 -9.31 -2.09 -1.12
N GLU A 50 -9.51 -3.01 -2.06
CA GLU A 50 -9.45 -4.45 -1.78
C GLU A 50 -8.04 -4.87 -1.35
N LEU A 51 -7.02 -4.36 -2.04
CA LEU A 51 -5.63 -4.60 -1.67
C LEU A 51 -5.34 -4.16 -0.23
N GLU A 52 -5.87 -3.02 0.23
CA GLU A 52 -5.72 -2.54 1.61
C GLU A 52 -6.36 -3.49 2.64
N GLN A 53 -7.51 -4.09 2.28
CA GLN A 53 -8.23 -5.04 3.14
C GLN A 53 -7.51 -6.39 3.21
N GLU A 54 -6.98 -6.86 2.09
CA GLU A 54 -6.30 -8.15 1.97
C GLU A 54 -4.85 -8.12 2.44
N THR A 55 -4.21 -6.95 2.48
CA THR A 55 -2.80 -6.82 2.87
C THR A 55 -2.67 -6.63 4.38
N PRO A 56 -2.26 -7.66 5.14
CA PRO A 56 -1.89 -7.47 6.53
C PRO A 56 -0.53 -6.78 6.65
N CYS A 57 -0.25 -6.25 7.84
CA CYS A 57 1.08 -5.78 8.16
C CYS A 57 2.13 -6.89 8.02
N LYS A 58 3.28 -6.56 7.42
CA LYS A 58 4.41 -7.48 7.23
C LYS A 58 5.38 -7.51 8.43
N ALA A 59 5.14 -6.70 9.47
CA ALA A 59 5.98 -6.69 10.67
C ALA A 59 5.83 -7.99 11.48
N ARG A 60 6.94 -8.50 12.03
CA ARG A 60 6.95 -9.73 12.82
C ARG A 60 6.00 -9.60 14.03
N GLY A 61 4.97 -10.44 14.08
CA GLY A 61 3.97 -10.44 15.16
C GLY A 61 2.81 -9.46 14.98
N CYS A 62 2.84 -8.58 13.97
CA CYS A 62 1.74 -7.66 13.70
C CYS A 62 0.93 -8.14 12.48
N ARG A 63 -0.33 -8.52 12.68
CA ARG A 63 -1.30 -8.80 11.60
C ARG A 63 -2.38 -7.72 11.51
N GLY A 64 -2.01 -6.50 11.90
CA GLY A 64 -2.93 -5.36 11.87
C GLY A 64 -3.25 -4.95 10.45
N ARG A 65 -4.41 -4.31 10.27
CA ARG A 65 -4.78 -3.66 9.01
C ARG A 65 -3.79 -2.55 8.68
N VAL A 66 -3.43 -2.45 7.41
CA VAL A 66 -2.61 -1.37 6.89
C VAL A 66 -3.48 -0.31 6.25
N ARG A 67 -2.93 0.88 6.07
CA ARG A 67 -3.49 1.95 5.25
C ARG A 67 -2.57 2.09 4.04
N LEU A 68 -3.14 1.97 2.85
CA LEU A 68 -2.47 2.23 1.60
C LEU A 68 -2.63 3.70 1.22
N SER A 69 -1.52 4.29 0.78
CA SER A 69 -1.44 5.63 0.21
C SER A 69 -0.62 5.58 -1.06
N LEU A 70 -1.04 6.28 -2.12
CA LEU A 70 -0.21 6.46 -3.31
C LEU A 70 0.94 7.39 -2.99
N VAL A 71 2.18 6.94 -3.22
CA VAL A 71 3.36 7.79 -3.11
C VAL A 71 3.52 8.50 -4.43
N ARG A 72 3.30 9.82 -4.44
CA ARG A 72 3.66 10.67 -5.56
C ARG A 72 5.16 10.97 -5.41
N GLN A 73 5.95 10.67 -6.45
CA GLN A 73 7.42 10.83 -6.42
C GLN A 73 7.92 12.25 -6.08
N ASP A 74 7.04 13.25 -6.15
CA ASP A 74 7.34 14.65 -5.83
C ASP A 74 7.34 14.94 -4.32
N ASP A 75 6.73 14.06 -3.51
CA ASP A 75 6.62 14.23 -2.06
C ASP A 75 7.49 13.19 -1.34
N LEU A 76 8.80 13.23 -1.61
CA LEU A 76 9.81 12.69 -0.69
C LEU A 76 9.96 13.63 0.52
N SER A 77 8.87 14.04 1.16
CA SER A 77 8.94 14.66 2.49
C SER A 77 8.97 13.55 3.52
N GLY A 78 10.21 13.11 3.77
CA GLY A 78 10.53 12.18 4.83
C GLY A 78 10.01 12.68 6.17
N PHE A 79 9.15 11.89 6.79
CA PHE A 79 9.08 11.84 8.23
C PHE A 79 8.88 10.41 8.70
N VAL A 80 10.02 9.71 8.81
CA VAL A 80 10.17 8.50 9.62
C VAL A 80 11.14 8.84 10.74
N GLY A 81 10.76 9.75 11.63
CA GLY A 81 11.25 9.76 13.02
C GLY A 81 10.13 9.10 13.84
N GLY A 82 10.25 7.87 14.30
CA GLY A 82 11.24 7.48 15.30
C GLY A 82 10.55 7.63 16.66
N LEU A 83 10.13 6.51 17.23
CA LEU A 83 9.67 6.39 18.62
C LEU A 83 10.72 6.99 19.58
N ALA A 84 10.29 7.88 20.48
CA ALA A 84 10.66 8.03 21.90
C ALA A 84 10.48 9.48 22.36
#